data_AF-A0A174SDX5-F1
#
_entry.id   AF-A0A174SDX5-F1
#
_cell.length_a   1.000
_cell.length_b   1.000
_cell.length_c   1.000
_cell.angle_alpha   90.00
_cell.angle_beta   90.00
_cell.angle_gamma   90.00
#
_symmetry.space_group_name_H-M   'P 1'
#
loop_
_entity.id
_entity.type
_entity.pdbx_description
1 polymer ?
#
loop_
_entity_poly.entity_id
_entity_poly.type
_entity_poly.pdbx_seq_one_letter_code
_entity_poly.pdbx_strand_id
1 'polypeptide(L)'
;MKKDQYFNLEVNFLSNDNIVRMMMELDAAQSLGIYMMLLTHLRKADNYEASCCPLCMGAFARMYDLDADVLQRVLREFDLFVLDEERQMFRSPYLDRVMAKLEERRMINVANGKKGGRPKRMGSTPETPMDKGEKPNQNQKSREEERRVTTVVKDNNSSNEEKTEKEHSAAAASDGPQIVSPPEDRGQLPLQPVLPWEMLVDQMAESESYMESMAMHSCMGKLFVERQEEVIAAFKEHIRRFGREDGLLFLRDVKLYFGNYLSPGGRPAQELKKRLLGSCRQAAEEELYRFEQLIGGQRTYLGHPIPKDAPPRPDRSAVWDEVHWKWGN
;
A
#
# COMPACT_ATOMS: atom_id res chain seq x y z
N MET A 1 1.93 20.67 0.34
CA MET A 1 2.42 19.32 0.66
C MET A 1 1.99 18.95 2.08
N LYS A 2 1.32 17.81 2.29
CA LYS A 2 0.99 17.33 3.64
C LYS A 2 2.30 16.95 4.34
N LYS A 3 2.54 17.46 5.55
CA LYS A 3 3.79 17.25 6.33
C LYS A 3 4.03 15.79 6.77
N ASP A 4 3.11 14.88 6.47
CA ASP A 4 3.16 13.49 6.93
C ASP A 4 3.97 12.55 6.02
N GLN A 5 4.42 13.02 4.85
CA GLN A 5 5.08 12.18 3.85
C GLN A 5 6.60 12.02 4.01
N TYR A 6 7.24 12.75 4.93
CA TYR A 6 8.70 12.76 5.05
C TYR A 6 9.13 12.44 6.48
N PHE A 7 10.26 11.71 6.61
CA PHE A 7 11.02 11.57 7.86
C PHE A 7 12.40 12.19 7.65
N ASN A 8 12.99 12.74 8.71
CA ASN A 8 14.28 13.39 8.62
C ASN A 8 15.39 12.34 8.67
N LEU A 9 16.35 12.41 7.76
CA LEU A 9 17.56 11.60 7.86
C LEU A 9 18.46 12.14 8.98
N GLU A 10 19.08 11.24 9.74
CA GLU A 10 20.09 11.59 10.72
C GLU A 10 21.36 12.09 10.00
N VAL A 11 22.08 13.03 10.63
CA VAL A 11 23.32 13.61 10.05
C VAL A 11 24.37 12.52 9.77
N ASN A 12 24.42 11.49 10.62
CA ASN A 12 25.37 10.38 10.52
C ASN A 12 24.78 9.17 9.77
N PHE A 13 23.75 9.37 8.94
CA PHE A 13 23.07 8.29 8.23
C PHE A 13 24.03 7.40 7.45
N LEU A 14 24.94 8.01 6.67
CA LEU A 14 25.92 7.27 5.87
C LEU A 14 27.10 6.71 6.69
N SER A 15 27.20 7.04 7.98
CA SER A 15 28.25 6.55 8.86
C SER A 15 27.94 5.20 9.50
N ASN A 16 26.79 4.59 9.17
CA ASN A 16 26.43 3.27 9.68
C ASN A 16 27.24 2.19 8.95
N ASP A 17 27.96 1.34 9.69
CA ASP A 17 28.83 0.29 9.14
C ASP A 17 28.11 -0.64 8.17
N ASN A 18 26.83 -0.95 8.42
CA ASN A 18 26.03 -1.80 7.53
C ASN A 18 25.70 -1.11 6.21
N ILE A 19 25.44 0.21 6.24
CA ILE A 19 25.22 1.02 5.03
C ILE A 19 26.53 1.15 4.24
N VAL A 20 27.64 1.39 4.94
CA VAL A 20 28.97 1.44 4.31
C VAL A 20 29.30 0.10 3.66
N ARG A 21 29.08 -1.02 4.35
CA ARG A 21 29.28 -2.37 3.81
C ARG A 21 28.43 -2.62 2.57
N MET A 22 27.15 -2.26 2.61
CA MET A 22 26.24 -2.34 1.46
C MET A 22 26.77 -1.56 0.26
N MET A 23 27.21 -0.32 0.46
CA MET A 23 27.74 0.54 -0.60
C MET A 23 29.09 0.08 -1.15
N MET A 24 29.83 -0.76 -0.42
CA MET A 24 31.10 -1.34 -0.89
C MET A 24 30.90 -2.64 -1.67
N GLU A 25 29.92 -3.46 -1.27
CA GLU A 25 29.64 -4.75 -1.91
C GLU A 25 28.69 -4.66 -3.12
N LEU A 26 27.88 -3.60 -3.18
CA LEU A 26 26.94 -3.31 -4.25
C LEU A 26 27.22 -1.95 -4.89
N ASP A 27 26.58 -1.66 -6.03
CA ASP A 27 26.58 -0.30 -6.55
C ASP A 27 26.00 0.67 -5.51
N ALA A 28 26.80 1.64 -5.10
CA ALA A 28 26.49 2.51 -3.98
C ALA A 28 25.23 3.36 -4.22
N ALA A 29 25.02 3.84 -5.45
CA ALA A 29 23.87 4.66 -5.79
C ALA A 29 22.59 3.82 -5.84
N GLN A 30 22.64 2.67 -6.51
CA GLN A 30 21.52 1.74 -6.65
C GLN A 30 21.10 1.19 -5.29
N SER A 31 22.04 0.66 -4.50
CA SER A 31 21.77 0.06 -3.20
C SER A 31 21.22 1.06 -2.18
N LEU A 32 21.80 2.27 -2.14
CA LEU A 32 21.27 3.35 -1.30
C LEU A 32 19.88 3.79 -1.75
N GLY A 33 19.65 3.88 -3.06
CA GLY A 33 18.33 4.15 -3.65
C GLY A 33 17.30 3.11 -3.18
N ILE A 34 17.60 1.83 -3.33
CA ILE A 34 16.75 0.72 -2.89
C ILE A 34 16.45 0.83 -1.39
N TYR A 35 17.49 1.04 -0.57
CA TYR A 35 17.31 1.19 0.87
C TYR A 35 16.36 2.35 1.22
N MET A 36 16.54 3.50 0.59
CA MET A 36 15.67 4.67 0.78
C MET A 36 14.22 4.42 0.32
N MET A 37 14.02 3.67 -0.76
CA MET A 37 12.70 3.29 -1.26
C MET A 37 11.99 2.35 -0.29
N LEU A 38 12.70 1.38 0.28
CA LEU A 38 12.18 0.49 1.32
C LEU A 38 11.81 1.26 2.59
N LEU A 39 12.65 2.17 3.09
CA LEU A 39 12.31 3.02 4.23
C LEU A 39 11.06 3.87 3.97
N THR A 40 10.93 4.41 2.76
CA THR A 40 9.77 5.21 2.36
C THR A 40 8.51 4.36 2.26
N HIS A 41 8.63 3.10 1.83
CA HIS A 41 7.54 2.15 1.81
C HIS A 41 7.06 1.82 3.23
N LEU A 42 7.99 1.47 4.13
CA LEU A 42 7.69 1.22 5.55
C LEU A 42 7.05 2.43 6.22
N ARG A 43 7.49 3.65 5.90
CA ARG A 43 6.93 4.88 6.48
C ARG A 43 5.42 5.02 6.22
N LYS A 44 4.92 4.52 5.09
CA LYS A 44 3.51 4.54 4.71
C LYS A 44 2.73 3.39 5.31
N ALA A 45 3.40 2.30 5.66
CA ALA A 45 2.79 1.12 6.24
C ALA A 45 2.39 1.36 7.71
N ASP A 46 1.36 0.63 8.16
CA ASP A 46 0.99 0.62 9.57
C ASP A 46 2.11 -0.01 10.39
N ASN A 47 2.42 0.58 11.55
CA ASN A 47 3.48 0.13 12.48
C ASN A 47 4.88 0.03 11.86
N TYR A 48 5.12 0.64 10.69
CA TYR A 48 6.41 0.56 9.98
C TYR A 48 6.84 -0.88 9.63
N GLU A 49 5.87 -1.77 9.38
CA GLU A 49 6.08 -3.15 8.95
C GLU A 49 5.50 -3.36 7.54
N ALA A 50 6.23 -4.03 6.66
CA ALA A 50 5.75 -4.43 5.34
C ALA A 50 6.07 -5.89 5.04
N SER A 51 5.38 -6.48 4.05
CA SER A 51 5.60 -7.90 3.73
C SER A 51 6.86 -8.10 2.90
N CYS A 52 7.67 -9.09 3.27
CA CYS A 52 8.86 -9.54 2.53
C CYS A 52 8.59 -10.79 1.68
N CYS A 53 7.31 -11.11 1.42
CA CYS A 53 6.94 -12.30 0.65
C CYS A 53 7.54 -12.26 -0.77
N PRO A 54 7.93 -13.38 -1.40
CA PRO A 54 8.55 -13.36 -2.73
C PRO A 54 7.72 -12.62 -3.79
N LEU A 55 6.40 -12.81 -3.78
CA LEU A 55 5.45 -12.11 -4.67
C LEU A 55 5.47 -10.59 -4.42
N CYS A 56 5.42 -10.19 -3.15
CA CYS A 56 5.47 -8.81 -2.65
C CYS A 56 6.74 -8.11 -3.14
N MET A 57 7.88 -8.79 -3.00
CA MET A 57 9.17 -8.24 -3.40
C MET A 57 9.36 -8.22 -4.91
N GLY A 58 8.86 -9.22 -5.63
CA GLY A 58 8.84 -9.21 -7.09
C GLY A 58 8.00 -8.06 -7.65
N ALA A 59 6.83 -7.79 -7.06
CA ALA A 59 6.00 -6.64 -7.43
C ALA A 59 6.68 -5.31 -7.11
N PHE A 60 7.36 -5.20 -5.96
CA PHE A 60 8.13 -4.01 -5.60
C PHE A 60 9.25 -3.72 -6.60
N ALA A 61 10.00 -4.76 -7.00
CA ALA A 61 11.05 -4.65 -8.00
C ALA A 61 10.51 -4.13 -9.34
N ARG A 62 9.43 -4.73 -9.84
CA ARG A 62 8.79 -4.32 -11.11
C ARG A 62 8.21 -2.90 -11.06
N MET A 63 7.60 -2.52 -9.94
CA MET A 63 6.98 -1.20 -9.79
C MET A 63 8.00 -0.06 -9.93
N TYR A 64 9.24 -0.32 -9.53
CA TYR A 64 10.31 0.66 -9.44
C TYR A 64 11.46 0.40 -10.41
N ASP A 65 11.31 -0.57 -11.31
CA ASP A 65 12.33 -1.00 -12.27
C ASP A 65 13.68 -1.31 -11.60
N LEU A 66 13.61 -2.11 -10.52
CA LEU A 66 14.76 -2.51 -9.73
C LEU A 66 15.20 -3.93 -10.08
N ASP A 67 16.50 -4.17 -9.99
CA ASP A 67 17.06 -5.52 -10.00
C ASP A 67 16.59 -6.28 -8.75
N ALA A 68 15.88 -7.38 -8.97
CA ALA A 68 15.28 -8.18 -7.91
C ALA A 68 16.34 -8.83 -7.02
N ASP A 69 17.49 -9.21 -7.57
CA ASP A 69 18.58 -9.82 -6.81
C ASP A 69 19.21 -8.76 -5.91
N VAL A 70 19.53 -7.58 -6.45
CA VAL A 70 20.06 -6.47 -5.63
C VAL A 70 19.08 -6.07 -4.53
N LEU A 71 17.78 -6.02 -4.83
CA LEU A 71 16.73 -5.74 -3.85
C LEU A 71 16.71 -6.76 -2.70
N GLN A 72 16.79 -8.07 -3.01
CA GLN A 72 16.84 -9.12 -1.98
C GLN A 72 18.12 -9.03 -1.15
N ARG A 73 19.27 -8.76 -1.79
CA ARG A 73 20.54 -8.59 -1.09
C ARG A 73 20.49 -7.42 -0.11
N VAL A 74 20.01 -6.25 -0.54
CA VAL A 74 19.82 -5.07 0.33
C VAL A 74 18.89 -5.38 1.51
N LEU A 75 17.82 -6.13 1.27
CA LEU A 75 16.84 -6.47 2.31
C LEU A 75 17.40 -7.44 3.37
N ARG A 76 18.24 -8.41 2.97
CA ARG A 76 18.59 -9.57 3.80
C ARG A 76 20.05 -9.64 4.24
N GLU A 77 21.00 -9.20 3.42
CA GLU A 77 22.43 -9.47 3.62
C GLU A 77 23.15 -8.42 4.47
N PHE A 78 22.57 -7.21 4.61
CA PHE A 78 23.25 -6.07 5.21
C PHE A 78 22.76 -5.70 6.61
N ASP A 79 21.89 -6.50 7.25
CA ASP A 79 21.39 -6.22 8.61
C ASP A 79 20.79 -4.80 8.76
N LEU A 80 20.22 -4.27 7.67
CA LEU A 80 19.52 -2.98 7.64
C LEU A 80 18.05 -3.09 8.05
N PHE A 81 17.53 -4.32 8.01
CA PHE A 81 16.15 -4.67 8.33
C PHE A 81 16.11 -5.89 9.24
N VAL A 82 15.06 -5.96 10.05
CA VAL A 82 14.71 -7.16 10.83
C VAL A 82 13.59 -7.85 10.09
N LEU A 83 13.78 -9.13 9.77
CA LEU A 83 12.78 -9.97 9.13
C LEU A 83 12.13 -10.89 10.16
N ASP A 84 10.80 -10.94 10.10
CA ASP A 84 9.96 -11.89 10.82
C ASP A 84 9.59 -13.00 9.82
N GLU A 85 10.28 -14.13 9.93
CA GLU A 85 10.12 -15.26 9.01
C GLU A 85 8.75 -15.93 9.13
N GLU A 86 8.15 -15.94 10.32
CA GLU A 86 6.84 -16.54 10.56
C GLU A 86 5.74 -15.72 9.88
N ARG A 87 5.79 -14.39 10.05
CA ARG A 87 4.79 -13.48 9.49
C ARG A 87 5.13 -13.04 8.05
N GLN A 88 6.33 -13.36 7.56
CA GLN A 88 6.87 -12.86 6.29
C GLN A 88 6.79 -11.33 6.21
N MET A 89 7.23 -10.68 7.29
CA MET A 89 7.24 -9.22 7.43
C MET A 89 8.66 -8.71 7.66
N PHE A 90 8.92 -7.45 7.33
CA PHE A 90 10.17 -6.78 7.65
C PHE A 90 9.92 -5.37 8.19
N ARG A 91 10.85 -4.90 9.02
CA ARG A 91 10.89 -3.56 9.59
C ARG A 91 12.31 -3.02 9.60
N SER A 92 12.44 -1.70 9.73
CA SER A 92 13.76 -1.06 9.82
C SER A 92 14.00 -0.51 11.23
N PRO A 93 15.02 -1.02 11.95
CA PRO A 93 15.43 -0.45 13.25
C PRO A 93 15.79 1.03 13.15
N TYR A 94 16.35 1.45 12.01
CA TYR A 94 16.64 2.86 11.73
C TYR A 94 15.35 3.69 11.71
N LEU A 95 14.35 3.24 10.95
CA LEU A 95 13.08 3.95 10.84
C LEU A 95 12.37 4.02 12.19
N ASP A 96 12.32 2.93 12.95
CA ASP A 96 11.72 2.90 14.29
C ASP A 96 12.31 3.96 15.21
N ARG A 97 13.65 4.08 15.22
CA ARG A 97 14.36 5.08 16.02
C ARG A 97 14.01 6.51 15.60
N VAL A 98 14.04 6.82 14.31
CA VAL A 98 13.77 8.16 13.78
C VAL A 98 12.31 8.55 14.00
N MET A 99 11.40 7.58 13.92
CA MET A 99 9.97 7.78 14.08
C MET A 99 9.52 7.85 15.55
N ALA A 100 10.28 7.29 16.50
CA ALA A 100 9.93 7.25 17.92
C ALA A 100 9.56 8.63 18.51
N LYS A 101 10.39 9.66 18.27
CA LYS A 101 10.14 11.04 18.75
C LYS A 101 8.94 11.71 18.08
N LEU A 102 8.59 11.30 16.85
CA LEU A 102 7.41 11.79 16.16
C LEU A 102 6.16 11.12 16.74
N GLU A 103 6.23 9.82 16.98
CA GLU A 103 5.11 9.03 17.50
C GLU A 103 4.78 9.40 18.95
N GLU A 104 5.79 9.64 19.79
CA GLU A 104 5.60 10.16 21.15
C GLU A 104 4.82 11.49 21.14
N ARG A 105 5.21 12.41 20.24
CA ARG A 105 4.50 13.70 20.07
C ARG A 105 3.08 13.51 19.55
N ARG A 106 2.86 12.56 18.63
CA ARG A 106 1.52 12.22 18.13
C ARG A 106 0.66 11.66 19.24
N MET A 107 1.18 10.74 20.06
CA MET A 107 0.48 10.16 21.21
C MET A 107 0.08 11.24 22.23
N ILE A 108 1.00 12.15 22.58
CA ILE A 108 0.71 13.28 23.48
C ILE A 108 -0.38 14.18 22.88
N ASN A 109 -0.32 14.50 21.59
CA ASN A 109 -1.32 15.33 20.92
C ASN A 109 -2.70 14.64 20.85
N VAL A 110 -2.74 13.33 20.60
CA VAL A 110 -3.98 12.54 20.63
C VAL A 110 -4.56 12.52 22.04
N ALA A 111 -3.73 12.32 23.07
CA ALA A 111 -4.16 12.36 24.47
C ALA A 111 -4.71 13.74 24.87
N ASN A 112 -4.07 14.82 24.40
CA ASN A 112 -4.53 16.18 24.64
C ASN A 112 -5.81 16.51 23.85
N GLY A 113 -5.94 16.02 22.62
CA GLY A 113 -7.14 16.17 21.80
C GLY A 113 -8.37 15.47 22.40
N LYS A 114 -8.18 14.28 22.99
CA LYS A 114 -9.23 13.57 23.73
C LYS A 114 -9.67 14.28 25.02
N LYS A 115 -8.80 15.14 25.59
CA LYS A 115 -9.09 15.93 26.80
C LYS A 115 -9.79 17.28 26.53
N GLY A 116 -10.20 17.56 25.29
CA GLY A 116 -11.08 18.68 24.97
C GLY A 116 -10.55 20.08 25.32
N GLY A 117 -9.24 20.32 25.28
CA GLY A 117 -8.68 21.59 25.75
C GLY A 117 -7.38 22.00 25.08
N ARG A 118 -7.31 23.30 24.74
CA ARG A 118 -6.13 24.06 24.32
C ARG A 118 -4.85 23.57 25.02
N PRO A 119 -3.75 23.28 24.29
CA PRO A 119 -2.54 22.74 24.90
C PRO A 119 -2.03 23.64 26.02
N LYS A 120 -1.70 23.04 27.17
CA LYS A 120 -1.00 23.72 28.27
C LYS A 120 0.40 24.10 27.76
N ARG A 121 0.71 25.39 27.64
CA ARG A 121 2.08 25.86 27.38
C ARG A 121 2.96 25.35 28.52
N MET A 122 3.85 24.41 28.24
CA MET A 122 4.98 24.12 29.10
C MET A 122 5.88 25.35 29.10
N GLY A 123 6.15 25.89 30.29
CA GLY A 123 7.00 27.05 30.49
C GLY A 123 8.39 26.78 29.94
N SER A 124 8.84 27.67 29.07
CA SER A 124 10.24 27.83 28.71
C SER A 124 11.05 28.08 29.99
N THR A 125 12.04 27.23 30.25
CA THR A 125 13.18 27.58 31.09
C THR A 125 13.80 28.89 30.57
N PRO A 126 14.09 29.87 31.44
CA PRO A 126 14.56 31.17 31.02
C PRO A 126 16.09 31.22 30.90
N GLU A 127 16.53 32.07 29.96
CA GLU A 127 17.76 32.89 29.95
C GLU A 127 18.90 32.51 28.96
N THR A 128 19.48 33.36 28.09
CA THR A 128 19.18 34.69 27.45
C THR A 128 20.15 34.81 26.21
N PRO A 129 20.35 35.94 25.49
CA PRO A 129 19.75 36.28 24.18
C PRO A 129 20.77 36.60 23.03
N MET A 130 20.27 36.82 21.80
CA MET A 130 20.68 37.90 20.88
C MET A 130 19.69 37.90 19.71
N ASP A 131 18.64 38.70 19.77
CA ASP A 131 18.51 40.11 19.37
C ASP A 131 18.25 40.31 17.86
N LYS A 132 16.97 40.64 17.62
CA LYS A 132 16.39 41.57 16.65
C LYS A 132 16.61 41.36 15.14
N GLY A 133 15.46 41.12 14.52
CA GLY A 133 15.13 41.58 13.18
C GLY A 133 13.61 41.62 12.95
N GLU A 134 12.83 42.13 13.92
CA GLU A 134 11.43 42.50 13.66
C GLU A 134 11.36 43.82 12.89
N LYS A 135 10.44 43.92 11.93
CA LYS A 135 9.49 45.03 11.79
C LYS A 135 8.40 44.71 10.74
N PRO A 136 7.23 45.40 10.74
CA PRO A 136 5.95 44.74 10.99
C PRO A 136 4.80 45.18 10.04
N ASN A 137 3.62 44.62 10.32
CA ASN A 137 2.27 45.23 10.21
C ASN A 137 1.59 45.34 8.81
N GLN A 138 0.43 44.68 8.65
CA GLN A 138 -0.93 45.24 8.78
C GLN A 138 -1.38 46.13 7.59
N ASN A 139 -2.35 45.62 6.81
CA ASN A 139 -3.67 46.21 6.55
C ASN A 139 -4.34 45.47 5.37
N GLN A 140 -5.47 44.82 5.60
CA GLN A 140 -6.85 45.32 5.42
C GLN A 140 -7.38 45.29 3.97
N LYS A 141 -8.52 44.57 3.86
CA LYS A 141 -9.75 44.89 3.10
C LYS A 141 -9.79 44.75 1.57
N SER A 142 -10.63 43.79 1.17
CA SER A 142 -11.75 43.89 0.21
C SER A 142 -11.50 44.50 -1.18
N ARG A 143 -11.94 43.79 -2.22
CA ARG A 143 -13.18 44.07 -2.97
C ARG A 143 -13.13 43.40 -4.36
N GLU A 144 -14.13 42.56 -4.56
CA GLU A 144 -14.93 42.35 -5.77
C GLU A 144 -14.56 43.13 -7.05
N GLU A 145 -14.61 42.39 -8.16
CA GLU A 145 -15.33 42.72 -9.40
C GLU A 145 -14.49 42.61 -10.69
N GLU A 146 -14.68 41.45 -11.35
CA GLU A 146 -15.09 41.31 -12.76
C GLU A 146 -14.32 42.12 -13.83
N ARG A 147 -13.69 41.41 -14.79
CA ARG A 147 -14.09 41.47 -16.23
C ARG A 147 -13.13 40.75 -17.20
N ARG A 148 -13.79 40.16 -18.20
CA ARG A 148 -13.40 39.88 -19.60
C ARG A 148 -12.59 38.61 -19.92
N VAL A 149 -13.37 37.62 -20.37
CA VAL A 149 -13.21 36.88 -21.63
C VAL A 149 -12.24 37.50 -22.63
N THR A 150 -11.25 36.72 -23.05
CA THR A 150 -10.78 36.69 -24.45
C THR A 150 -10.28 35.30 -24.80
N THR A 151 -10.97 34.68 -25.74
CA THR A 151 -10.55 33.54 -26.56
C THR A 151 -9.26 33.87 -27.30
N VAL A 152 -8.21 33.06 -27.14
CA VAL A 152 -7.18 32.89 -28.18
C VAL A 152 -6.71 31.43 -28.16
N VAL A 153 -7.08 30.71 -29.24
CA VAL A 153 -6.47 29.46 -29.67
C VAL A 153 -4.99 29.73 -29.98
N LYS A 154 -4.08 28.90 -29.45
CA LYS A 154 -2.76 28.75 -30.05
C LYS A 154 -2.24 27.33 -29.85
N ASP A 155 -1.93 26.75 -31.00
CA ASP A 155 -1.43 25.42 -31.25
C ASP A 155 -0.10 25.16 -30.55
N ASN A 156 0.02 23.99 -29.91
CA ASN A 156 1.30 23.43 -29.47
C ASN A 156 1.60 22.19 -30.29
N ASN A 157 2.40 22.40 -31.33
CA ASN A 157 3.25 21.40 -31.95
C ASN A 157 4.33 20.98 -30.94
N SER A 158 4.43 19.69 -30.62
CA SER A 158 5.70 19.08 -30.21
C SER A 158 5.64 17.57 -30.42
N SER A 159 6.15 17.18 -31.58
CA SER A 159 6.56 15.83 -31.95
C SER A 159 7.65 15.31 -31.01
N ASN A 160 7.44 14.13 -30.43
CA ASN A 160 8.49 13.37 -29.75
C ASN A 160 9.00 12.29 -30.70
N GLU A 161 10.29 12.34 -30.99
CA GLU A 161 11.03 11.38 -31.82
C GLU A 161 11.32 10.12 -31.01
N GLU A 162 10.74 8.98 -31.43
CA GLU A 162 11.21 7.65 -31.04
C GLU A 162 12.49 7.32 -31.82
N LYS A 163 13.60 7.17 -31.10
CA LYS A 163 14.83 6.54 -31.61
C LYS A 163 14.70 5.04 -31.40
N THR A 164 14.32 4.33 -32.45
CA THR A 164 14.56 2.88 -32.58
C THR A 164 15.92 2.61 -33.20
N GLU A 165 16.51 1.54 -32.68
CA GLU A 165 17.88 1.07 -32.87
C GLU A 165 18.19 0.69 -34.32
N LYS A 166 19.44 0.94 -34.71
CA LYS A 166 20.05 0.48 -35.95
C LYS A 166 20.63 -0.91 -35.71
N GLU A 167 20.21 -1.87 -36.52
CA GLU A 167 21.10 -2.92 -37.01
C GLU A 167 21.00 -2.97 -38.54
N HIS A 168 22.17 -2.91 -39.19
CA HIS A 168 22.37 -2.85 -40.63
C HIS A 168 22.62 -4.25 -41.19
N SER A 169 22.04 -4.56 -42.36
CA SER A 169 22.70 -5.15 -43.57
C SER A 169 21.61 -5.49 -44.61
N ALA A 170 21.43 -4.68 -45.67
CA ALA A 170 22.18 -4.62 -46.94
C ALA A 170 21.53 -5.49 -48.05
N ALA A 171 20.91 -4.82 -49.04
CA ALA A 171 21.28 -4.88 -50.48
C ALA A 171 20.09 -4.73 -51.47
N ALA A 172 20.34 -3.90 -52.49
CA ALA A 172 19.85 -3.95 -53.88
C ALA A 172 18.45 -3.40 -54.27
N ALA A 173 18.48 -2.17 -54.82
CA ALA A 173 17.92 -1.68 -56.09
C ALA A 173 16.59 -2.21 -56.66
N SER A 174 15.65 -1.30 -56.98
CA SER A 174 15.32 -0.89 -58.38
C SER A 174 13.91 -0.27 -58.49
N ASP A 175 13.88 0.98 -58.99
CA ASP A 175 12.98 1.55 -60.02
C ASP A 175 11.43 1.64 -59.85
N GLY A 176 10.88 2.83 -60.19
CA GLY A 176 9.46 3.07 -60.50
C GLY A 176 8.74 4.17 -59.68
N PRO A 177 8.34 5.32 -60.26
CA PRO A 177 7.54 6.34 -59.58
C PRO A 177 6.04 5.99 -59.66
N GLN A 178 5.39 5.76 -58.52
CA GLN A 178 3.95 5.52 -58.42
C GLN A 178 3.23 6.71 -57.78
N ILE A 179 2.16 7.10 -58.46
CA ILE A 179 1.30 8.26 -58.27
C ILE A 179 0.63 8.21 -56.89
N VAL A 180 0.76 9.30 -56.13
CA VAL A 180 0.05 9.51 -54.86
C VAL A 180 -1.44 9.60 -55.14
N SER A 181 -2.21 8.64 -54.65
CA SER A 181 -3.66 8.78 -54.49
C SER A 181 -3.96 9.41 -53.11
N PRO A 182 -4.96 10.30 -52.97
CA PRO A 182 -5.26 11.00 -51.72
C PRO A 182 -5.73 10.05 -50.61
N PRO A 183 -5.52 10.38 -49.32
CA PRO A 183 -5.86 9.49 -48.22
C PRO A 183 -7.39 9.35 -48.11
N GLU A 184 -7.86 8.11 -48.20
CA GLU A 184 -9.25 7.75 -47.92
C GLU A 184 -9.57 8.03 -46.44
N ASP A 185 -10.63 8.81 -46.28
CA ASP A 185 -11.61 8.85 -45.21
C ASP A 185 -11.23 8.09 -43.92
N ARG A 186 -10.86 8.84 -42.87
CA ARG A 186 -10.74 8.30 -41.50
C ARG A 186 -12.14 7.90 -41.01
N GLY A 187 -12.56 6.69 -41.37
CA GLY A 187 -13.69 6.02 -40.78
C GLY A 187 -13.57 6.05 -39.25
N GLN A 188 -14.61 6.56 -38.59
CA GLN A 188 -14.74 6.44 -37.14
C GLN A 188 -14.67 4.95 -36.79
N LEU A 189 -13.70 4.58 -35.97
CA LEU A 189 -13.65 3.25 -35.35
C LEU A 189 -14.99 3.03 -34.60
N PRO A 190 -15.59 1.84 -34.65
CA PRO A 190 -16.83 1.56 -33.93
C PRO A 190 -16.62 1.85 -32.44
N LEU A 191 -17.48 2.68 -31.85
CA LEU A 191 -17.47 2.93 -30.41
C LEU A 191 -17.64 1.59 -29.69
N GLN A 192 -16.62 1.18 -28.93
CA GLN A 192 -16.71 -0.05 -28.14
C GLN A 192 -17.85 0.09 -27.11
N PRO A 193 -18.69 -0.94 -26.94
CA PRO A 193 -19.73 -0.94 -25.91
C PRO A 193 -19.11 -0.68 -24.54
N VAL A 194 -19.67 0.27 -23.80
CA VAL A 194 -19.25 0.53 -22.41
C VAL A 194 -19.66 -0.68 -21.56
N LEU A 195 -18.68 -1.36 -20.99
CA LEU A 195 -18.92 -2.48 -20.09
C LEU A 195 -19.49 -1.99 -18.75
N PRO A 196 -20.35 -2.78 -18.08
CA PRO A 196 -20.75 -2.50 -16.70
C PRO A 196 -19.53 -2.41 -15.78
N TRP A 197 -19.56 -1.51 -14.80
CA TRP A 197 -18.42 -1.29 -13.90
C TRP A 197 -18.05 -2.55 -13.12
N GLU A 198 -19.01 -3.44 -12.79
CA GLU A 198 -18.71 -4.72 -12.14
C GLU A 198 -17.78 -5.60 -12.98
N MET A 199 -18.03 -5.66 -14.30
CA MET A 199 -17.19 -6.42 -15.22
C MET A 199 -15.80 -5.82 -15.34
N LEU A 200 -15.69 -4.49 -15.28
CA LEU A 200 -14.41 -3.80 -15.27
C LEU A 200 -13.62 -4.06 -13.97
N VAL A 201 -14.31 -4.19 -12.84
CA VAL A 201 -13.70 -4.60 -11.56
C VAL A 201 -13.23 -6.06 -11.63
N ASP A 202 -14.01 -6.96 -12.22
CA ASP A 202 -13.60 -8.36 -12.40
C ASP A 202 -12.41 -8.48 -13.35
N GLN A 203 -12.43 -7.78 -14.48
CA GLN A 203 -11.30 -7.71 -15.42
C GLN A 203 -10.04 -7.11 -14.77
N MET A 204 -10.19 -6.12 -13.89
CA MET A 204 -9.06 -5.61 -13.09
C MET A 204 -8.48 -6.69 -12.19
N ALA A 205 -9.34 -7.50 -11.55
CA ALA A 205 -8.95 -8.54 -10.61
C ALA A 205 -8.29 -9.77 -11.28
N GLU A 206 -8.55 -10.01 -12.56
CA GLU A 206 -7.89 -11.05 -13.36
C GLU A 206 -6.37 -10.81 -13.53
N SER A 207 -5.91 -9.57 -13.39
CA SER A 207 -4.51 -9.23 -13.52
C SER A 207 -3.73 -9.52 -12.23
N GLU A 208 -3.15 -10.71 -12.13
CA GLU A 208 -2.34 -11.16 -10.97
C GLU A 208 -1.25 -10.14 -10.60
N SER A 209 -0.46 -9.69 -11.58
CA SER A 209 0.62 -8.71 -11.36
C SER A 209 0.13 -7.36 -10.82
N TYR A 210 -1.06 -6.91 -11.24
CA TYR A 210 -1.69 -5.70 -10.73
C TYR A 210 -2.21 -5.91 -9.30
N MET A 211 -2.82 -7.06 -9.02
CA MET A 211 -3.33 -7.40 -7.69
C MET A 211 -2.20 -7.54 -6.66
N GLU A 212 -1.08 -8.15 -7.03
CA GLU A 212 0.14 -8.17 -6.20
C GLU A 212 0.66 -6.75 -5.91
N SER A 213 0.67 -5.89 -6.93
CA SER A 213 1.08 -4.49 -6.77
C SER A 213 0.15 -3.74 -5.81
N MET A 214 -1.16 -4.02 -5.85
CA MET A 214 -2.15 -3.44 -4.94
C MET A 214 -2.09 -4.03 -3.52
N ALA A 215 -1.75 -5.32 -3.38
CA ALA A 215 -1.46 -5.95 -2.09
C ALA A 215 -0.31 -5.24 -1.37
N MET A 216 0.73 -4.85 -2.12
CA MET A 216 1.84 -4.06 -1.60
C MET A 216 1.48 -2.61 -1.35
N HIS A 217 0.81 -1.97 -2.31
CA HIS A 217 0.36 -0.59 -2.16
C HIS A 217 -0.51 -0.40 -0.91
N SER A 218 -1.35 -1.39 -0.58
CA SER A 218 -2.24 -1.37 0.59
C SER A 218 -1.58 -1.72 1.93
N CYS A 219 -0.32 -2.15 1.91
CA CYS A 219 0.40 -2.68 3.09
C CYS A 219 -0.33 -3.85 3.77
N MET A 220 -1.03 -4.68 2.99
CA MET A 220 -1.71 -5.89 3.45
C MET A 220 -0.99 -7.17 2.99
N GLY A 221 -0.20 -7.12 1.91
CA GLY A 221 0.66 -8.22 1.47
C GLY A 221 -0.10 -9.54 1.30
N LYS A 222 0.39 -10.61 1.93
CA LYS A 222 -0.19 -11.97 1.81
C LYS A 222 -1.67 -12.04 2.19
N LEU A 223 -2.10 -11.31 3.23
CA LEU A 223 -3.50 -11.27 3.67
C LEU A 223 -4.44 -10.80 2.54
N PHE A 224 -3.99 -9.86 1.73
CA PHE A 224 -4.76 -9.36 0.59
C PHE A 224 -4.87 -10.41 -0.50
N VAL A 225 -3.75 -11.07 -0.84
CA VAL A 225 -3.69 -12.08 -1.91
C VAL A 225 -4.54 -13.30 -1.54
N GLU A 226 -4.42 -13.81 -0.32
CA GLU A 226 -5.19 -14.96 0.17
C GLU A 226 -6.69 -14.69 0.27
N ARG A 227 -7.10 -13.42 0.37
CA ARG A 227 -8.50 -13.00 0.53
C ARG A 227 -8.92 -12.04 -0.59
N GLN A 228 -8.36 -12.21 -1.78
CA GLN A 228 -8.60 -11.33 -2.92
C GLN A 228 -10.10 -11.20 -3.25
N GLU A 229 -10.84 -12.31 -3.20
CA GLU A 229 -12.28 -12.31 -3.46
C GLU A 229 -13.05 -11.41 -2.49
N GLU A 230 -12.71 -11.45 -1.20
CA GLU A 230 -13.31 -10.56 -0.19
C GLU A 230 -12.92 -9.10 -0.36
N VAL A 231 -11.68 -8.83 -0.77
CA VAL A 231 -11.22 -7.48 -1.09
C VAL A 231 -12.04 -6.91 -2.25
N ILE A 232 -12.19 -7.67 -3.33
CA ILE A 232 -12.96 -7.25 -4.50
C ILE A 232 -14.44 -7.07 -4.14
N ALA A 233 -15.03 -8.00 -3.39
CA ALA A 233 -16.40 -7.87 -2.91
C ALA A 233 -16.61 -6.61 -2.06
N ALA A 234 -15.70 -6.33 -1.12
CA ALA A 234 -15.75 -5.13 -0.29
C ALA A 234 -15.57 -3.84 -1.11
N PHE A 235 -14.75 -3.87 -2.17
CA PHE A 235 -14.61 -2.74 -3.07
C PHE A 235 -15.88 -2.50 -3.91
N LYS A 236 -16.50 -3.56 -4.44
CA LYS A 236 -17.81 -3.45 -5.13
C LYS A 236 -18.89 -2.89 -4.19
N GLU A 237 -18.92 -3.33 -2.93
CA GLU A 237 -19.79 -2.77 -1.90
C GLU A 237 -19.52 -1.28 -1.64
N HIS A 238 -18.24 -0.89 -1.58
CA HIS A 238 -17.82 0.50 -1.42
C HIS A 238 -18.30 1.38 -2.58
N ILE A 239 -18.15 0.93 -3.84
CA ILE A 239 -18.61 1.68 -5.01
C ILE A 239 -20.11 1.97 -4.90
N ARG A 240 -20.92 0.95 -4.61
CA ARG A 240 -22.38 1.08 -4.46
C ARG A 240 -22.77 2.01 -3.33
N ARG A 241 -22.09 1.89 -2.19
CA ARG A 241 -22.37 2.72 -1.01
C ARG A 241 -22.10 4.21 -1.24
N PHE A 242 -21.13 4.54 -2.08
CA PHE A 242 -20.70 5.92 -2.33
C PHE A 242 -21.25 6.51 -3.63
N GLY A 243 -22.07 5.78 -4.39
CA GLY A 243 -22.71 6.30 -5.61
C GLY A 243 -21.69 6.64 -6.70
N ARG A 244 -20.67 5.79 -6.90
CA ARG A 244 -19.56 6.04 -7.83
C ARG A 244 -19.64 5.26 -9.12
N GLU A 245 -20.76 4.58 -9.38
CA GLU A 245 -20.99 3.70 -10.52
C GLU A 245 -20.82 4.43 -11.86
N ASP A 246 -21.48 5.58 -12.01
CA ASP A 246 -21.53 6.34 -13.29
C ASP A 246 -20.17 6.90 -13.72
N GLY A 247 -19.21 6.98 -12.78
CA GLY A 247 -17.86 7.49 -13.03
C GLY A 247 -16.84 6.41 -13.43
N LEU A 248 -17.24 5.14 -13.50
CA LEU A 248 -16.36 4.00 -13.74
C LEU A 248 -16.63 3.37 -15.11
N LEU A 249 -16.39 4.15 -16.17
CA LEU A 249 -16.68 3.74 -17.55
C LEU A 249 -15.52 2.98 -18.22
N PHE A 250 -14.30 3.15 -17.70
CA PHE A 250 -13.10 2.53 -18.26
C PHE A 250 -12.29 1.80 -17.19
N LEU A 251 -11.56 0.75 -17.61
CA LEU A 251 -10.68 -0.03 -16.73
C LEU A 251 -9.66 0.85 -15.98
N ARG A 252 -9.17 1.92 -16.63
CA ARG A 252 -8.26 2.89 -16.01
C ARG A 252 -8.87 3.58 -14.79
N ASP A 253 -10.15 3.94 -14.86
CA ASP A 253 -10.85 4.65 -13.78
C ASP A 253 -11.06 3.73 -12.59
N VAL A 254 -11.41 2.47 -12.87
CA VAL A 254 -11.50 1.41 -11.85
C VAL A 254 -10.16 1.20 -11.16
N LYS A 255 -9.06 1.02 -11.92
CA LYS A 255 -7.71 0.86 -11.36
C LYS A 255 -7.27 2.04 -10.50
N LEU A 256 -7.56 3.26 -10.96
CA LEU A 256 -7.24 4.46 -10.20
C LEU A 256 -8.06 4.55 -8.91
N TYR A 257 -9.36 4.28 -8.99
CA TYR A 257 -10.23 4.34 -7.81
C TYR A 257 -9.90 3.24 -6.81
N PHE A 258 -9.60 2.03 -7.28
CA PHE A 258 -9.16 0.93 -6.44
C PHE A 258 -7.85 1.23 -5.72
N GLY A 259 -6.85 1.78 -6.42
CA GLY A 259 -5.61 2.22 -5.79
C GLY A 259 -5.83 3.28 -4.71
N ASN A 260 -6.76 4.23 -4.94
CA ASN A 260 -7.13 5.23 -3.95
C ASN A 260 -7.88 4.63 -2.75
N TYR A 261 -8.81 3.70 -3.00
CA TYR A 261 -9.54 2.96 -1.96
C TYR A 261 -8.58 2.21 -1.03
N LEU A 262 -7.51 1.66 -1.60
CA LEU A 262 -6.45 0.93 -0.92
C LEU A 262 -5.31 1.80 -0.38
N SER A 263 -5.40 3.12 -0.43
CA SER A 263 -4.31 3.99 0.00
C SER A 263 -3.97 3.79 1.48
N PRO A 264 -2.68 3.58 1.85
CA PRO A 264 -2.25 3.39 3.23
C PRO A 264 -2.69 4.54 4.14
N GLY A 265 -3.19 4.20 5.33
CA GLY A 265 -3.72 5.16 6.29
C GLY A 265 -5.08 5.77 5.91
N GLY A 266 -5.66 5.40 4.77
CA GLY A 266 -7.04 5.72 4.41
C GLY A 266 -8.04 4.95 5.28
N ARG A 267 -9.12 5.61 5.70
CA ARG A 267 -10.20 4.94 6.46
C ARG A 267 -10.75 3.69 5.76
N PRO A 268 -11.02 3.69 4.44
CA PRO A 268 -11.53 2.49 3.76
C PRO A 268 -10.54 1.31 3.83
N ALA A 269 -9.25 1.58 3.58
CA ALA A 269 -8.19 0.56 3.66
C ALA A 269 -8.03 -0.01 5.08
N GLN A 270 -8.08 0.83 6.11
CA GLN A 270 -7.99 0.40 7.51
C GLN A 270 -9.17 -0.47 7.94
N GLU A 271 -10.40 -0.10 7.55
CA GLU A 271 -11.59 -0.89 7.87
C GLU A 271 -11.58 -2.24 7.13
N LEU A 272 -11.15 -2.24 5.86
CA LEU A 272 -10.97 -3.47 5.10
C LEU A 272 -9.96 -4.41 5.79
N LYS A 273 -8.79 -3.90 6.16
CA LYS A 273 -7.75 -4.69 6.86
C LYS A 273 -8.29 -5.28 8.17
N LYS A 274 -9.04 -4.51 8.95
CA LYS A 274 -9.68 -4.97 10.19
C LYS A 274 -10.70 -6.08 9.92
N ARG A 275 -11.53 -5.93 8.88
CA ARG A 275 -12.51 -6.94 8.46
C ARG A 275 -11.82 -8.26 8.08
N LEU A 276 -10.79 -8.20 7.23
CA LEU A 276 -10.04 -9.39 6.79
C LEU A 276 -9.38 -10.13 7.97
N LEU A 277 -8.72 -9.40 8.87
CA LEU A 277 -8.14 -10.00 10.08
C LEU A 277 -9.20 -10.61 11.00
N GLY A 278 -10.38 -10.00 11.09
CA GLY A 278 -11.52 -10.55 11.83
C GLY A 278 -12.00 -11.87 11.25
N SER A 279 -12.19 -11.94 9.93
CA SER A 279 -12.56 -13.17 9.23
C SER A 279 -11.53 -14.30 9.45
N CYS A 280 -10.22 -13.98 9.44
CA CYS A 280 -9.17 -14.97 9.71
C CYS A 280 -9.28 -15.56 11.13
N ARG A 281 -9.57 -14.74 12.14
CA ARG A 281 -9.74 -15.23 13.52
C ARG A 281 -10.96 -16.14 13.64
N GLN A 282 -12.07 -15.77 13.02
CA GLN A 282 -13.29 -16.58 13.02
C GLN A 282 -13.07 -17.94 12.33
N ALA A 283 -12.43 -17.95 11.16
CA ALA A 283 -12.11 -19.20 10.48
C ALA A 283 -11.17 -20.11 11.29
N ALA A 284 -10.18 -19.52 11.99
CA ALA A 284 -9.29 -20.28 12.86
C ALA A 284 -10.03 -20.86 14.08
N GLU A 285 -10.96 -20.11 14.68
CA GLU A 285 -11.80 -20.59 15.78
C GLU A 285 -12.76 -21.70 15.32
N GLU A 286 -13.40 -21.54 14.16
CA GLU A 286 -14.27 -22.57 13.58
C GLU A 286 -13.51 -23.85 13.27
N GLU A 287 -12.28 -23.78 12.77
CA GLU A 287 -11.45 -24.96 12.51
C GLU A 287 -11.00 -25.62 13.82
N LEU A 288 -10.61 -24.83 14.83
CA LEU A 288 -10.22 -25.34 16.15
C LEU A 288 -11.35 -26.13 16.83
N TYR A 289 -12.59 -25.64 16.74
CA TYR A 289 -13.76 -26.26 17.37
C TYR A 289 -14.65 -27.02 16.38
N ARG A 290 -14.12 -27.41 15.22
CA ARG A 290 -14.87 -28.01 14.10
C ARG A 290 -15.62 -29.30 14.45
N PHE A 291 -15.18 -30.02 15.48
CA PHE A 291 -15.77 -31.29 15.93
C PHE A 291 -16.72 -31.15 17.12
N GLU A 292 -17.05 -29.92 17.48
CA GLU A 292 -17.86 -29.55 18.64
C GLU A 292 -19.11 -28.75 18.23
N GLN A 293 -20.06 -28.66 19.14
CA GLN A 293 -21.30 -27.89 18.97
C GLN A 293 -21.49 -26.97 20.18
N LEU A 294 -21.98 -25.76 19.93
CA LEU A 294 -22.32 -24.82 20.99
C LEU A 294 -23.84 -24.86 21.24
N ILE A 295 -24.26 -25.44 22.36
CA ILE A 295 -25.68 -25.51 22.76
C ILE A 295 -25.85 -24.68 24.03
N GLY A 296 -26.65 -23.62 23.97
CA GLY A 296 -26.90 -22.74 25.14
C GLY A 296 -25.65 -22.05 25.70
N GLY A 297 -24.61 -21.83 24.87
CA GLY A 297 -23.34 -21.26 25.31
C GLY A 297 -22.36 -22.27 25.91
N GLN A 298 -22.70 -23.56 25.94
CA GLN A 298 -21.82 -24.64 26.40
C GLN A 298 -21.30 -25.45 25.21
N ARG A 299 -19.99 -25.76 25.22
CA ARG A 299 -19.35 -26.65 24.26
C ARG A 299 -19.84 -28.08 24.48
N THR A 300 -20.19 -28.77 23.41
CA THR A 300 -20.74 -30.14 23.44
C THR A 300 -20.20 -30.98 22.29
N TYR A 301 -20.15 -32.30 22.44
CA TYR A 301 -19.86 -33.25 21.36
C TYR A 301 -20.83 -34.42 21.46
N LEU A 302 -21.46 -34.81 20.35
CA LEU A 302 -22.45 -35.90 20.32
C LEU A 302 -23.56 -35.76 21.40
N GLY A 303 -23.90 -34.52 21.79
CA GLY A 303 -24.85 -34.24 22.86
C GLY A 303 -24.28 -34.26 24.29
N HIS A 304 -23.01 -34.65 24.48
CA HIS A 304 -22.32 -34.62 25.77
C HIS A 304 -21.67 -33.26 26.04
N PRO A 305 -21.78 -32.69 27.26
CA PRO A 305 -21.12 -31.44 27.60
C PRO A 305 -19.60 -31.60 27.68
N ILE A 306 -18.88 -30.62 27.15
CA ILE A 306 -17.42 -30.50 27.26
C ILE A 306 -17.11 -29.56 28.44
N PRO A 307 -16.20 -29.94 29.35
CA PRO A 307 -15.74 -29.04 30.40
C PRO A 307 -15.15 -27.75 29.83
N LYS A 308 -15.31 -26.61 30.52
CA LYS A 308 -14.84 -25.30 30.04
C LYS A 308 -13.34 -25.27 29.75
N ASP A 309 -12.55 -25.97 30.57
CA ASP A 309 -11.09 -25.98 30.50
C ASP A 309 -10.54 -27.11 29.61
N ALA A 310 -11.42 -27.91 29.00
CA ALA A 310 -10.99 -28.99 28.11
C ALA A 310 -10.40 -28.42 26.80
N PRO A 311 -9.28 -28.97 26.29
CA PRO A 311 -8.74 -28.56 25.00
C PRO A 311 -9.75 -28.83 23.86
N PRO A 312 -9.58 -28.19 22.69
CA PRO A 312 -10.41 -28.49 21.53
C PRO A 312 -10.38 -29.96 21.15
N ARG A 313 -11.52 -30.49 20.73
CA ARG A 313 -11.69 -31.88 20.34
C ARG A 313 -10.86 -32.17 19.08
N PRO A 314 -9.99 -33.19 19.08
CA PRO A 314 -9.04 -33.40 17.98
C PRO A 314 -9.69 -34.03 16.74
N ASP A 315 -10.68 -34.91 16.89
CA ASP A 315 -11.39 -35.55 15.78
C ASP A 315 -12.83 -35.97 16.15
N ARG A 316 -13.58 -36.51 15.16
CA ARG A 316 -14.99 -36.90 15.32
C ARG A 316 -15.20 -38.13 16.21
N SER A 317 -14.19 -38.98 16.38
CA SER A 317 -14.24 -40.19 17.21
C SER A 317 -13.85 -39.91 18.66
N ALA A 318 -13.05 -38.88 18.91
CA ALA A 318 -12.53 -38.58 20.24
C ALA A 318 -13.63 -38.40 21.28
N VAL A 319 -13.56 -39.14 22.38
CA VAL A 319 -14.46 -39.07 23.53
C VAL A 319 -13.71 -38.44 24.71
N TRP A 320 -14.40 -37.61 25.48
CA TRP A 320 -13.81 -37.00 26.67
C TRP A 320 -13.70 -38.02 27.80
N ASP A 321 -12.48 -38.28 28.26
CA ASP A 321 -12.20 -39.12 29.43
C ASP A 321 -12.20 -38.24 30.70
N GLU A 322 -13.26 -38.36 31.50
CA GLU A 322 -13.42 -37.59 32.75
C GLU A 322 -12.43 -38.00 33.85
N VAL A 323 -11.89 -39.22 33.80
CA VAL A 323 -10.95 -39.73 34.81
C VAL A 323 -9.56 -39.15 34.56
N HIS A 324 -9.13 -39.13 33.30
CA HIS A 324 -7.79 -38.69 32.91
C HIS A 324 -7.74 -37.26 32.35
N TRP A 325 -8.88 -36.56 32.28
CA TRP A 325 -9.00 -35.17 31.82
C TRP A 325 -8.39 -34.93 30.44
N LYS A 326 -8.65 -35.85 29.51
CA LYS A 326 -8.09 -35.80 28.15
C LYS A 326 -9.04 -36.41 27.13
N TRP A 327 -8.79 -36.12 25.86
CA TRP A 327 -9.43 -36.82 24.75
C TRP A 327 -8.86 -38.24 24.61
N GLY A 328 -9.73 -39.22 24.49
CA GLY A 328 -9.42 -40.62 24.18
C GLY A 328 -10.19 -41.09 22.94
N ASN A 329 -9.80 -42.22 22.37
CA ASN A 329 -10.50 -42.87 21.26
C ASN A 329 -11.18 -44.15 21.71
#